data_AF-A0A6A4FR00-F1
#
_entry.id   AF-A0A6A4FR00-F1
#
_cell.length_a   1.000
_cell.length_b   1.000
_cell.length_c   1.000
_cell.angle_alpha   90.00
_cell.angle_beta   90.00
_cell.angle_gamma   90.00
#
_symmetry.space_group_name_H-M   'P 1'
#
loop_
_entity.id
_entity.type
_entity.pdbx_description
1 polymer ?
#
loop_
_entity_poly.entity_id
_entity_poly.type
_entity_poly.pdbx_seq_one_letter_code
_entity_poly.pdbx_strand_id
1 'polypeptide(L)'
;MTKDVSVTKTNYRSMLIANLLPALRPRWPSATDGNPIGIQQDNAPAHIAADDAAFAEAAATSRCNVVLRNQPPNSPGLNYNDLGLFSAI
;
A
#
# COMPACT_ATOMS: atom_id res chain seq x y z
N MET A 1 -0.36 11.73 22.25
CA MET A 1 0.64 12.45 21.44
C MET A 1 0.87 11.64 20.17
N THR A 2 0.29 12.07 19.05
CA THR A 2 0.74 11.65 17.72
C THR A 2 2.09 12.31 17.46
N LYS A 3 3.09 11.53 17.03
CA LYS A 3 4.38 12.07 16.59
C LYS A 3 4.26 12.41 15.12
N ASP A 4 4.62 13.63 14.74
CA ASP A 4 4.74 14.00 13.34
C ASP A 4 5.93 13.26 12.73
N VAL A 5 5.65 12.47 11.70
CA VAL A 5 6.64 11.74 10.93
C VAL A 5 6.50 12.19 9.49
N SER A 6 7.57 12.73 8.91
CA SER A 6 7.57 13.11 7.49
C SER A 6 7.38 11.88 6.62
N VAL A 7 6.50 11.98 5.63
CA VAL A 7 6.25 10.91 4.65
C VAL A 7 7.40 10.92 3.64
N THR A 8 8.42 10.10 3.92
CA THR A 8 9.54 9.85 3.02
C THR A 8 9.41 8.46 2.42
N LYS A 9 10.12 8.18 1.32
CA LYS A 9 10.15 6.84 0.70
C LYS A 9 10.53 5.74 1.69
N THR A 10 11.48 6.03 2.57
CA THR A 10 11.89 5.12 3.64
C THR A 10 10.80 4.92 4.68
N ASN A 11 10.20 6.01 5.20
CA ASN A 11 9.17 5.90 6.24
C ASN A 11 7.90 5.24 5.70
N TYR A 12 7.52 5.53 4.46
CA TYR A 12 6.39 4.93 3.79
C TYR A 12 6.60 3.41 3.60
N ARG A 13 7.77 2.99 3.09
CA ARG A 13 8.12 1.57 3.00
C ARG A 13 8.02 0.88 4.36
N SER A 14 8.63 1.47 5.40
CA SER A 14 8.61 0.91 6.75
C SER A 14 7.18 0.78 7.28
N MET A 15 6.31 1.74 6.99
CA MET A 15 4.89 1.70 7.36
C MET A 15 4.15 0.56 6.64
N LEU A 16 4.39 0.36 5.33
CA LEU A 16 3.80 -0.75 4.58
C LEU A 16 4.23 -2.11 5.17
N ILE A 17 5.53 -2.27 5.45
CA ILE A 17 6.08 -3.55 5.93
C ILE A 17 5.69 -3.82 7.39
N ALA A 18 5.86 -2.85 8.28
CA ALA A 18 5.71 -3.05 9.72
C ALA A 18 4.26 -2.96 10.19
N ASN A 19 3.40 -2.24 9.47
CA ASN A 19 2.02 -1.98 9.90
C ASN A 19 0.99 -2.58 8.95
N LEU A 20 1.10 -2.32 7.64
CA LEU A 20 0.08 -2.76 6.68
C LEU A 20 0.06 -4.29 6.53
N LEU A 21 1.20 -4.91 6.19
CA LEU A 21 1.26 -6.35 5.95
C LEU A 21 0.75 -7.18 7.14
N PRO A 22 1.15 -6.91 8.41
CA PRO A 22 0.63 -7.65 9.56
C PRO A 22 -0.86 -7.43 9.82
N ALA A 23 -1.41 -6.28 9.42
CA ALA A 23 -2.82 -5.94 9.66
C ALA A 23 -3.77 -6.56 8.62
N LEU A 24 -3.30 -6.95 7.43
CA LEU A 24 -4.15 -7.46 6.35
C LEU A 24 -4.95 -8.69 6.76
N ARG A 25 -4.29 -9.74 7.27
CA ARG A 25 -4.97 -10.98 7.69
C ARG A 25 -6.04 -10.82 8.75
N PRO A 26 -5.77 -10.19 9.92
CA PRO A 26 -6.78 -10.08 10.97
C PRO A 26 -7.95 -9.18 10.55
N ARG A 27 -7.74 -8.22 9.64
CA ARG A 27 -8.79 -7.31 9.17
C ARG A 27 -9.52 -7.81 7.93
N TRP A 28 -8.89 -8.68 7.14
CA TRP A 28 -9.44 -9.20 5.91
C TRP A 28 -9.14 -10.70 5.71
N PRO A 29 -9.67 -11.58 6.57
CA PRO A 29 -9.38 -13.02 6.51
C PRO A 29 -9.74 -13.63 5.14
N SER A 30 -10.88 -13.25 4.58
CA SER A 30 -11.40 -13.80 3.31
C SER A 30 -10.64 -13.35 2.05
N ALA A 31 -9.85 -12.26 2.11
CA ALA A 31 -9.00 -11.87 0.98
C ALA A 31 -7.73 -12.72 0.88
N THR A 32 -7.48 -13.60 1.85
CA THR A 32 -6.29 -14.45 1.85
C THR A 32 -6.51 -15.82 1.21
N ASP A 33 -7.66 -16.03 0.56
CA ASP A 33 -8.08 -17.28 -0.11
C ASP A 33 -7.36 -17.53 -1.47
N GLY A 34 -6.13 -17.05 -1.61
CA GLY A 34 -5.25 -17.32 -2.74
C GLY A 34 -5.20 -16.23 -3.82
N ASN A 35 -6.18 -15.33 -3.88
CA ASN A 35 -6.17 -14.22 -4.83
C ASN A 35 -5.19 -13.10 -4.40
N PRO A 36 -4.49 -12.44 -5.36
CA PRO A 36 -3.62 -11.32 -5.01
C PRO A 36 -4.43 -10.10 -4.51
N ILE A 37 -4.07 -9.59 -3.34
CA ILE A 37 -4.51 -8.31 -2.79
C ILE A 37 -3.72 -7.21 -3.50
N GLY A 38 -4.41 -6.37 -4.27
CA GLY A 38 -3.81 -5.19 -4.88
C GLY A 38 -3.76 -4.01 -3.91
N ILE A 39 -2.56 -3.51 -3.63
CA ILE A 39 -2.38 -2.21 -2.96
C ILE A 39 -2.14 -1.18 -4.06
N GLN A 40 -3.08 -0.25 -4.23
CA GLN A 40 -2.91 0.88 -5.14
C GLN A 40 -2.25 2.06 -4.42
N GLN A 41 -1.29 2.70 -5.08
CA GLN A 41 -0.68 3.96 -4.66
C GLN A 41 -0.54 4.90 -5.87
N ASP A 42 -0.62 6.21 -5.64
CA ASP A 42 -0.28 7.20 -6.67
C ASP A 42 1.24 7.29 -6.88
N ASN A 43 1.69 8.18 -7.77
CA ASN A 43 3.11 8.40 -8.04
C ASN A 43 3.72 9.55 -7.22
N ALA A 44 3.21 9.82 -6.01
CA ALA A 44 3.80 10.82 -5.12
C ALA A 44 5.29 10.51 -4.87
N PRO A 45 6.16 11.53 -4.69
CA PRO A 45 7.60 11.32 -4.51
C PRO A 45 7.99 10.38 -3.35
N ALA A 46 7.13 10.28 -2.34
CA ALA A 46 7.33 9.42 -1.18
C ALA A 46 6.87 7.97 -1.38
N HIS A 47 6.14 7.64 -2.45
CA HIS A 47 5.73 6.27 -2.71
C HIS A 47 6.87 5.44 -3.32
N ILE A 48 6.90 4.15 -2.96
CA ILE A 48 7.91 3.22 -3.46
C ILE A 48 7.56 2.73 -4.86
N ALA A 49 8.52 2.16 -5.58
CA ALA A 49 8.24 1.53 -6.86
C ALA A 49 7.41 0.25 -6.63
N ALA A 50 6.61 -0.16 -7.62
CA ALA A 50 5.81 -1.38 -7.54
C ALA A 50 6.66 -2.65 -7.34
N ASP A 51 7.91 -2.62 -7.79
CA ASP A 51 8.92 -3.68 -7.71
C ASP A 51 9.96 -3.44 -6.61
N ASP A 52 9.64 -2.61 -5.60
CA ASP A 52 10.54 -2.36 -4.47
C ASP A 52 10.95 -3.66 -3.78
N ALA A 53 12.24 -4.00 -3.85
CA ALA A 53 12.77 -5.30 -3.44
C ALA A 53 12.49 -5.63 -1.96
N ALA A 54 12.65 -4.63 -1.07
CA ALA A 54 12.44 -4.83 0.37
C ALA A 54 10.95 -5.05 0.69
N PHE A 55 10.04 -4.33 0.01
CA PHE A 55 8.62 -4.63 0.12
C PHE A 55 8.26 -6.00 -0.45
N ALA A 56 8.81 -6.38 -1.61
CA ALA A 56 8.54 -7.67 -2.25
C ALA A 56 8.98 -8.85 -1.36
N GLU A 57 10.15 -8.76 -0.74
CA GLU A 57 10.66 -9.76 0.21
C GLU A 57 9.76 -9.88 1.46
N ALA A 58 9.35 -8.75 2.03
CA ALA A 58 8.43 -8.73 3.15
C ALA A 58 7.04 -9.27 2.78
N ALA A 59 6.52 -8.95 1.60
CA ALA A 59 5.25 -9.45 1.11
C ALA A 59 5.28 -10.97 0.94
N ALA A 60 6.35 -11.52 0.37
CA ALA A 60 6.54 -12.96 0.20
C ALA A 60 6.53 -13.72 1.54
N THR A 61 7.08 -13.11 2.61
CA THR A 61 7.11 -13.71 3.96
C THR A 61 5.83 -13.48 4.77
N SER A 62 5.04 -12.44 4.43
CA SER A 62 3.80 -12.06 5.14
C SER A 62 2.67 -13.09 5.07
N ARG A 63 2.82 -14.14 4.25
CA ARG A 63 1.79 -15.14 3.90
C ARG A 63 0.50 -14.51 3.35
N CYS A 64 0.55 -13.25 2.95
CA CYS A 64 -0.51 -12.57 2.22
C CYS A 64 -0.06 -12.48 0.76
N ASN A 65 -0.88 -12.93 -0.18
CA ASN A 65 -0.61 -12.75 -1.60
C ASN A 65 -0.86 -11.28 -1.93
N VAL A 66 0.15 -10.41 -1.89
CA VAL A 66 0.00 -8.96 -2.02
C VAL A 66 0.84 -8.45 -3.19
N VAL A 67 0.26 -7.56 -4.00
CA VAL A 67 0.93 -6.88 -5.11
C VAL A 67 0.76 -5.38 -4.99
N LEU A 68 1.86 -4.64 -5.12
CA LEU A 68 1.84 -3.19 -5.13
C LEU A 68 1.62 -2.68 -6.57
N ARG A 69 0.76 -1.68 -6.75
CA ARG A 69 0.40 -1.13 -8.05
C ARG A 69 0.47 0.39 -8.02
N ASN A 70 1.34 0.94 -8.86
CA ASN A 70 1.40 2.37 -9.10
C ASN A 70 0.33 2.78 -10.11
N GLN A 71 -0.22 3.98 -9.93
CA GLN A 71 -1.12 4.55 -10.91
C GLN A 71 -0.42 4.87 -12.23
N PRO A 72 -1.14 4.82 -13.37
CA PRO A 72 -0.62 5.38 -14.61
C PRO A 72 -0.38 6.89 -14.46
N PRO A 73 0.64 7.46 -15.13
CA PRO A 73 0.89 8.91 -15.11
C PRO A 73 -0.34 9.72 -15.55
N ASN A 74 -0.53 10.91 -14.96
CA ASN A 74 -1.61 11.86 -15.30
C ASN A 74 -3.02 11.25 -15.30
N SER A 75 -3.28 10.31 -14.40
CA SER A 75 -4.59 9.65 -14.28
C SER A 75 -5.29 10.01 -12.97
N PRO A 76 -5.64 11.30 -12.73
CA PRO A 76 -6.31 11.73 -11.50
C PRO A 76 -7.67 11.03 -11.30
N GLY A 77 -8.29 10.60 -12.40
CA GLY A 77 -9.52 9.80 -12.40
C GLY A 77 -9.35 8.31 -12.09
N LEU A 78 -8.20 7.85 -11.59
CA LEU A 78 -7.98 6.43 -11.28
C LEU A 78 -7.63 6.17 -9.81
N ASN A 79 -7.65 7.18 -8.93
CA ASN A 79 -7.34 6.99 -7.51
C ASN A 79 -8.63 6.73 -6.76
N TYR A 80 -8.84 5.49 -6.30
CA TYR A 80 -10.05 5.15 -5.55
C TYR A 80 -10.20 5.99 -4.27
N ASN A 81 -9.10 6.38 -3.63
CA ASN A 81 -9.18 7.22 -2.43
C ASN A 81 -9.63 8.64 -2.77
N ASP A 82 -9.08 9.26 -3.83
CA ASP A 82 -9.46 10.62 -4.22
C ASP A 82 -10.88 10.69 -4.80
N LEU A 83 -11.28 9.69 -5.59
CA LEU A 83 -12.57 9.65 -6.26
C LEU A 83 -13.73 9.11 -5.42
N GLY A 84 -13.42 8.45 -4.30
CA GLY A 84 -14.40 7.85 -3.43
C GLY A 84 -14.29 8.43 -2.04
N LEU A 85 -13.33 7.92 -1.27
CA LEU A 85 -13.24 8.19 0.16
C LEU A 85 -13.08 9.68 0.49
N PHE A 86 -12.16 10.38 -0.17
CA PHE A 86 -11.89 11.79 0.12
C PHE A 86 -12.87 12.74 -0.56
N SER A 87 -13.47 12.34 -1.68
CA SER A 87 -14.53 13.13 -2.32
C SER A 87 -15.86 13.13 -1.56
N ALA A 88 -16.06 12.19 -0.64
CA ALA A 88 -17.31 11.99 0.09
C ALA A 88 -17.34 12.66 1.48
N ILE A 89 -16.31 13.44 1.82
CA ILE A 89 -16.14 14.15 3.10
C ILE A 89 -16.13 15.64 2.82
#